data_AF-A0A7S0F873-F1
#
_entry.id   AF-A0A7S0F873-F1
#
_cell.length_a   1.000
_cell.length_b   1.000
_cell.length_c   1.000
_cell.angle_alpha   90.00
_cell.angle_beta   90.00
_cell.angle_gamma   90.00
#
_symmetry.space_group_name_H-M   'P 1'
#
loop_
_entity.id
_entity.type
_entity.pdbx_description
1 polymer ?
#
loop_
_entity_poly.entity_id
_entity_poly.type
_entity_poly.pdbx_seq_one_letter_code
_entity_poly.pdbx_strand_id
1 'polypeptide(L)'
;GQTRSLHLHDPVWYQHLPYLEFPKTWPVFTPKDKLADWMDAYATLMDLNLKTNTRVTKATEEYEGKEKTWRIETISTSEDSDSTEASVIKARHVVFATGNSSRPKIPNFPGASSAFRGIQLHTSRYTGGKVFAGKRVVVIGSNNSGFDICQDLWEQGAGSVTMIQRTGSMIVSSDSVLKYGLFLFNEDPQYHHE
;
A
#
# COMPACT_ATOMS: atom_id res chain seq x y z
N GLY A 1 9.65 -6.06 2.39
CA GLY A 1 9.54 -5.71 3.82
C GLY A 1 8.16 -5.15 4.02
N GLN A 2 7.30 -5.84 4.78
CA GLN A 2 5.95 -5.38 5.10
C GLN A 2 5.87 -5.17 6.61
N THR A 3 5.30 -4.04 7.01
CA THR A 3 5.02 -3.71 8.41
C THR A 3 3.93 -4.63 8.95
N ARG A 4 4.14 -5.16 10.16
CA ARG A 4 3.28 -6.19 10.76
C ARG A 4 1.92 -5.68 11.25
N SER A 5 1.76 -4.36 11.40
CA SER A 5 0.58 -3.72 12.02
C SER A 5 -0.27 -2.87 11.05
N LEU A 6 -0.18 -3.09 9.74
CA LEU A 6 -0.91 -2.26 8.78
C LEU A 6 -2.40 -2.60 8.75
N HIS A 7 -3.23 -1.59 9.03
CA HIS A 7 -4.69 -1.63 8.94
C HIS A 7 -5.17 -0.55 7.96
N LEU A 8 -6.38 -0.72 7.43
CA LEU A 8 -7.03 0.38 6.69
C LEU A 8 -7.22 1.59 7.61
N HIS A 9 -6.98 2.78 7.08
CA HIS A 9 -7.33 4.05 7.74
C HIS A 9 -8.76 4.50 7.40
N ASP A 10 -9.35 3.93 6.37
CA ASP A 10 -10.72 4.15 5.96
C ASP A 10 -11.61 2.95 6.38
N PRO A 11 -12.90 3.18 6.63
CA PRO A 11 -13.85 2.10 6.90
C PRO A 11 -13.94 1.12 5.73
N VAL A 12 -14.08 -0.16 6.07
CA VAL A 12 -14.06 -1.27 5.10
C VAL A 12 -15.07 -1.13 3.96
N TRP A 13 -16.27 -0.59 4.21
CA TRP A 13 -17.31 -0.44 3.18
C TRP A 13 -16.99 0.60 2.10
N TYR A 14 -16.01 1.47 2.31
CA TYR A 14 -15.53 2.41 1.29
C TYR A 14 -14.67 1.72 0.23
N GLN A 15 -14.21 0.51 0.53
CA GLN A 15 -13.27 -0.22 -0.30
C GLN A 15 -13.97 -1.39 -1.02
N HIS A 16 -15.31 -1.43 -1.03
CA HIS A 16 -16.07 -2.50 -1.67
C HIS A 16 -15.67 -2.63 -3.14
N LEU A 17 -15.49 -3.88 -3.58
CA LEU A 17 -15.30 -4.18 -4.97
C LEU A 17 -16.66 -4.35 -5.64
N PRO A 18 -16.78 -4.06 -6.95
CA PRO A 18 -18.03 -4.27 -7.67
C PRO A 18 -18.59 -5.68 -7.46
N TYR A 19 -19.91 -5.79 -7.32
CA TYR A 19 -20.67 -7.04 -7.23
C TYR A 19 -20.50 -7.88 -5.95
N LEU A 20 -19.40 -7.73 -5.21
CA LEU A 20 -19.12 -8.48 -3.98
C LEU A 20 -18.68 -7.55 -2.85
N GLU A 21 -19.62 -7.28 -1.95
CA GLU A 21 -19.35 -6.55 -0.71
C GLU A 21 -18.51 -7.38 0.26
N PHE A 22 -17.76 -6.70 1.12
CA PHE A 22 -17.09 -7.34 2.25
C PHE A 22 -18.12 -7.86 3.26
N PRO A 23 -17.83 -8.96 3.97
CA PRO A 23 -18.73 -9.47 4.99
C PRO A 23 -19.01 -8.45 6.11
N LYS A 24 -20.27 -8.32 6.51
CA LYS A 24 -20.71 -7.41 7.59
C LYS A 24 -20.06 -7.68 8.95
N THR A 25 -19.50 -8.87 9.14
CA THR A 25 -18.79 -9.28 10.37
C THR A 25 -17.33 -8.83 10.41
N TRP A 26 -16.83 -8.17 9.35
CA TRP A 26 -15.47 -7.68 9.31
C TRP A 26 -15.27 -6.48 10.24
N PRO A 27 -14.05 -6.34 10.80
CA PRO A 27 -13.71 -5.14 11.55
C PRO A 27 -13.76 -3.91 10.62
N VAL A 28 -14.22 -2.78 11.17
CA VAL A 28 -14.32 -1.50 10.45
C VAL A 28 -12.97 -1.13 9.80
N PHE A 29 -11.89 -1.27 10.56
CA PHE A 29 -10.51 -1.08 10.08
C PHE A 29 -9.86 -2.46 9.89
N THR A 30 -9.86 -2.95 8.66
CA THR A 30 -9.43 -4.32 8.36
C THR A 30 -7.90 -4.44 8.25
N PRO A 31 -7.27 -5.48 8.85
CA PRO A 31 -5.84 -5.75 8.69
C PRO A 31 -5.44 -6.12 7.24
N LYS A 32 -4.21 -5.80 6.84
CA LYS A 32 -3.71 -6.04 5.47
C LYS A 32 -3.85 -7.49 4.98
N ASP A 33 -3.61 -8.48 5.87
CA ASP A 33 -3.58 -9.90 5.48
C ASP A 33 -4.99 -10.38 5.16
N LYS A 34 -5.97 -9.98 5.98
CA LYS A 34 -7.39 -10.28 5.75
C LYS A 34 -7.92 -9.66 4.46
N LEU A 35 -7.48 -8.44 4.15
CA LEU A 35 -7.82 -7.80 2.88
C LEU A 35 -7.16 -8.52 1.69
N ALA A 36 -5.91 -8.95 1.81
CA ALA A 36 -5.21 -9.71 0.77
C ALA A 36 -5.93 -11.04 0.47
N ASP A 37 -6.26 -11.82 1.50
CA ASP A 37 -7.00 -13.08 1.35
C ASP A 37 -8.34 -12.88 0.61
N TRP A 38 -9.02 -11.75 0.86
CA TRP A 38 -10.25 -11.42 0.15
C TRP A 38 -10.02 -11.04 -1.31
N MET A 39 -8.93 -10.34 -1.65
CA MET A 39 -8.63 -10.02 -3.04
C MET A 39 -8.38 -11.30 -3.86
N ASP A 40 -7.71 -12.30 -3.26
CA ASP A 40 -7.52 -13.61 -3.89
C ASP A 40 -8.85 -14.36 -4.07
N ALA A 41 -9.71 -14.34 -3.04
CA ALA A 41 -11.05 -14.91 -3.11
C ALA A 41 -11.91 -14.21 -4.17
N TYR A 42 -11.88 -12.89 -4.23
CA TYR A 42 -12.63 -12.09 -5.20
C TYR A 42 -12.22 -12.43 -6.63
N ALA A 43 -10.90 -12.51 -6.91
CA ALA A 43 -10.42 -12.89 -8.23
C ALA A 43 -10.92 -14.26 -8.67
N THR A 44 -10.99 -15.21 -7.74
CA THR A 44 -11.51 -16.57 -7.97
C THR A 44 -13.02 -16.57 -8.20
N LEU A 45 -13.78 -15.91 -7.31
CA LEU A 45 -15.25 -15.88 -7.38
C LEU A 45 -15.78 -15.16 -8.63
N MET A 46 -15.05 -14.16 -9.10
CA MET A 46 -15.41 -13.37 -10.29
C MET A 46 -14.83 -13.94 -11.59
N ASP A 47 -14.17 -15.11 -11.53
CA ASP A 47 -13.52 -15.78 -12.67
C ASP A 47 -12.62 -14.83 -13.48
N LEU A 48 -11.80 -14.03 -12.77
CA LEU A 48 -10.93 -13.06 -13.41
C LEU A 48 -9.74 -13.78 -14.06
N ASN A 49 -9.44 -13.43 -15.31
CA ASN A 49 -8.24 -13.90 -16.00
C ASN A 49 -6.99 -13.22 -15.43
N LEU A 50 -6.53 -13.71 -14.29
CA LEU A 50 -5.40 -13.19 -13.54
C LEU A 50 -4.16 -14.04 -13.80
N LYS A 51 -3.08 -13.38 -14.24
CA LYS A 51 -1.75 -13.99 -14.34
C LYS A 51 -0.81 -13.36 -13.32
N THR A 52 -0.60 -14.05 -12.20
CA THR A 52 0.37 -13.67 -11.16
C THR A 52 1.79 -14.04 -11.58
N ASN A 53 2.78 -13.70 -10.75
CA ASN A 53 4.20 -14.00 -10.99
C ASN A 53 4.72 -13.55 -12.37
N THR A 54 4.09 -12.52 -12.94
CA THR A 54 4.35 -12.04 -14.31
C THR A 54 4.67 -10.57 -14.27
N ARG A 55 5.94 -10.23 -14.51
CA ARG A 55 6.41 -8.85 -14.56
C ARG A 55 6.31 -8.31 -15.98
N VAL A 56 5.51 -7.26 -16.17
CA VAL A 56 5.56 -6.47 -17.40
C VAL A 56 6.87 -5.66 -17.43
N THR A 57 7.67 -5.83 -18.48
CA THR A 57 8.95 -5.14 -18.66
C THR A 57 8.85 -3.97 -19.63
N LYS A 58 7.98 -4.08 -20.63
CA LYS A 58 7.80 -3.06 -21.67
C LYS A 58 6.39 -3.11 -22.25
N ALA A 59 5.84 -1.94 -22.55
CA ALA A 59 4.62 -1.77 -23.32
C ALA A 59 4.91 -0.83 -24.48
N THR A 60 4.74 -1.29 -25.72
CA THR A 60 5.02 -0.50 -26.92
C THR A 60 3.79 -0.47 -27.82
N GLU A 61 3.50 0.68 -28.38
CA GLU A 61 2.48 0.81 -29.43
C GLU A 61 3.04 0.31 -30.76
N GLU A 62 2.27 -0.53 -31.44
CA GLU A 62 2.56 -1.02 -32.78
C GLU A 62 1.41 -0.64 -33.72
N TYR A 63 1.75 -0.30 -34.96
CA TYR A 63 0.78 0.13 -35.96
C TYR A 63 0.88 -0.75 -37.20
N GLU A 64 -0.24 -1.33 -37.61
CA GLU A 64 -0.39 -2.00 -38.90
C GLU A 64 -1.34 -1.16 -39.76
N GLY A 65 -0.76 -0.33 -40.63
CA GLY A 65 -1.50 0.69 -41.36
C GLY A 65 -2.11 1.73 -40.42
N LYS A 66 -3.45 1.72 -40.28
CA LYS A 66 -4.19 2.60 -39.36
C LYS A 66 -4.58 1.93 -38.05
N GLU A 67 -4.40 0.62 -37.93
CA GLU A 67 -4.76 -0.11 -36.72
C GLU A 67 -3.63 -0.03 -35.69
N LYS A 68 -3.98 0.43 -34.48
CA LYS A 68 -3.08 0.46 -33.33
C LYS A 68 -3.29 -0.81 -32.49
N THR A 69 -2.19 -1.47 -32.14
CA THR A 69 -2.15 -2.52 -31.12
C THR A 69 -1.03 -2.23 -30.12
N TRP A 70 -1.08 -2.89 -28.97
CA TRP A 70 -0.04 -2.85 -27.95
C TRP A 70 0.69 -4.18 -27.93
N ARG A 71 2.02 -4.11 -27.95
CA ARG A 71 2.90 -5.23 -27.66
C ARG A 71 3.43 -5.10 -26.23
N ILE A 72 3.05 -6.04 -25.39
CA ILE A 72 3.42 -6.11 -23.98
C ILE A 72 4.43 -7.23 -23.78
N GLU A 73 5.64 -6.87 -23.35
CA GLU A 73 6.67 -7.83 -22.98
C GLU A 73 6.56 -8.18 -21.50
N THR A 74 6.61 -9.47 -21.20
CA THR A 74 6.52 -9.97 -19.83
C THR A 74 7.59 -11.00 -19.53
N ILE A 75 7.96 -11.09 -18.26
CA ILE A 75 8.79 -12.17 -17.71
C ILE A 75 7.98 -12.84 -16.61
N SER A 76 7.71 -14.13 -16.77
CA SER A 76 7.01 -14.95 -15.78
C SER A 76 8.02 -15.79 -14.99
N THR A 77 7.82 -15.92 -13.68
CA THR A 77 8.60 -16.81 -12.80
C THR A 77 7.74 -18.00 -12.41
N SER A 78 8.26 -19.21 -12.57
CA SER A 78 7.61 -20.43 -12.07
C SER A 78 7.75 -20.51 -10.55
N GLU A 79 6.75 -21.07 -9.87
CA GLU A 79 6.83 -21.34 -8.42
C GLU A 79 7.57 -22.65 -8.14
N ASP A 80 7.48 -23.63 -9.05
CA ASP A 80 8.07 -24.95 -8.90
C ASP A 80 9.54 -25.02 -9.37
N SER A 81 9.99 -23.98 -10.07
CA SER A 81 11.34 -23.88 -10.59
C SER A 81 11.80 -22.43 -10.60
N ASP A 82 13.06 -22.16 -10.21
CA ASP A 82 13.70 -20.84 -10.31
C ASP A 82 13.92 -20.38 -11.79
N SER A 83 13.18 -20.96 -12.73
CA SER A 83 13.20 -20.62 -14.15
C SER A 83 12.31 -19.44 -14.46
N THR A 84 12.80 -18.57 -15.34
CA THR A 84 12.07 -17.43 -15.88
C THR A 84 11.72 -17.66 -17.35
N GLU A 85 10.51 -17.28 -17.76
CA GLU A 85 10.05 -17.35 -19.15
C GLU A 85 9.67 -15.95 -19.67
N ALA A 86 10.23 -15.58 -20.82
CA ALA A 86 9.86 -14.34 -21.51
C ALA A 86 8.69 -14.60 -22.48
N SER A 87 7.67 -13.76 -22.45
CA SER A 87 6.51 -13.88 -23.35
C SER A 87 5.98 -12.53 -23.82
N VAL A 88 5.21 -12.53 -24.89
CA VAL A 88 4.63 -11.32 -25.50
C VAL A 88 3.12 -11.46 -25.55
N ILE A 89 2.42 -10.43 -25.06
CA ILE A 89 0.96 -10.32 -25.12
C ILE A 89 0.61 -9.18 -26.09
N LYS A 90 -0.31 -9.44 -27.01
CA LYS A 90 -0.90 -8.41 -27.88
C LYS A 90 -2.26 -7.98 -27.33
N ALA A 91 -2.49 -6.68 -27.24
CA ALA A 91 -3.75 -6.12 -26.74
C ALA A 91 -4.18 -4.89 -27.55
N ARG A 92 -5.49 -4.60 -27.61
CA ARG A 92 -6.00 -3.36 -28.22
C ARG A 92 -5.92 -2.17 -27.27
N HIS A 93 -6.09 -2.43 -25.98
CA HIS A 93 -6.09 -1.42 -24.92
C HIS A 93 -5.22 -1.89 -23.75
N VAL A 94 -4.62 -0.93 -23.05
CA VAL A 94 -3.77 -1.17 -21.89
C VAL A 94 -4.15 -0.17 -20.82
N VAL A 95 -4.40 -0.65 -19.61
CA VAL A 95 -4.66 0.17 -18.44
C VAL A 95 -3.51 -0.02 -17.46
N PHE A 96 -2.85 1.08 -17.09
CA PHE A 96 -1.77 1.04 -16.09
C PHE A 96 -2.36 1.17 -14.69
N ALA A 97 -2.39 0.05 -13.96
CA ALA A 97 -2.84 -0.01 -12.56
C ALA A 97 -1.65 -0.26 -11.59
N THR A 98 -0.49 0.35 -11.85
CA THR A 98 0.77 0.06 -11.13
C THR A 98 0.92 0.73 -9.76
N GLY A 99 -0.02 1.61 -9.39
CA GLY A 99 0.04 2.43 -8.17
C GLY A 99 1.18 3.45 -8.15
N ASN A 100 1.18 4.33 -7.14
CA ASN A 100 2.11 5.47 -7.03
C ASN A 100 3.14 5.34 -5.89
N SER A 101 3.00 4.35 -5.01
CA SER A 101 3.74 4.28 -3.73
C SER A 101 4.95 3.34 -3.74
N SER A 102 5.35 2.81 -4.90
CA SER A 102 6.36 1.74 -4.99
C SER A 102 7.81 2.23 -4.94
N ARG A 103 8.09 3.50 -5.25
CA ARG A 103 9.45 4.06 -5.27
C ARG A 103 9.71 4.95 -4.07
N PRO A 104 10.67 4.62 -3.19
CA PRO A 104 10.97 5.44 -2.03
C PRO A 104 11.58 6.78 -2.44
N LYS A 105 11.08 7.88 -1.88
CA LYS A 105 11.66 9.21 -2.05
C LYS A 105 12.53 9.52 -0.85
N ILE A 106 13.82 9.23 -0.96
CA ILE A 106 14.78 9.44 0.12
C ILE A 106 15.38 10.86 -0.01
N PRO A 107 15.10 11.78 0.92
CA PRO A 107 15.74 13.09 0.92
C PRO A 107 17.25 12.96 1.19
N ASN A 108 18.05 13.81 0.53
CA ASN A 108 19.48 13.91 0.81
C ASN A 108 19.70 14.93 1.94
N PHE A 109 20.26 14.49 3.06
CA PHE A 109 20.65 15.38 4.15
C PHE A 109 22.17 15.53 4.22
N PRO A 110 22.69 16.76 4.35
CA PRO A 110 24.11 16.97 4.60
C PRO A 110 24.58 16.16 5.81
N GLY A 111 25.65 15.38 5.65
CA GLY A 111 26.21 14.56 6.73
C GLY A 111 25.47 13.24 7.01
N ALA A 112 24.41 12.90 6.28
CA ALA A 112 23.69 11.64 6.48
C ALA A 112 24.60 10.42 6.35
N SER A 113 25.43 10.36 5.30
CA SER A 113 26.33 9.22 5.06
C SER A 113 27.67 9.32 5.79
N SER A 114 28.12 10.54 6.12
CA SER A 114 29.48 10.76 6.64
C SER A 114 29.56 11.02 8.14
N ALA A 115 28.52 11.62 8.74
CA ALA A 115 28.53 12.03 10.15
C ALA A 115 27.61 11.16 11.03
N PHE A 116 26.45 10.73 10.50
CA PHE A 116 25.50 9.94 11.28
C PHE A 116 25.89 8.45 11.29
N ARG A 117 26.20 7.92 12.47
CA ARG A 117 26.62 6.52 12.68
C ARG A 117 25.49 5.57 13.09
N GLY A 118 24.27 6.07 13.21
CA GLY A 118 23.10 5.27 13.58
C GLY A 118 22.44 4.59 12.39
N ILE A 119 21.37 3.84 12.67
CA ILE A 119 20.55 3.19 11.64
C ILE A 119 19.73 4.26 10.90
N GLN A 120 19.79 4.24 9.58
CA GLN A 120 18.97 5.08 8.69
C GLN A 120 18.20 4.18 7.73
N LEU A 121 16.90 4.38 7.62
CA LEU A 121 16.06 3.65 6.68
C LEU A 121 14.86 4.48 6.24
N HIS A 122 14.38 4.21 5.03
CA HIS A 122 13.08 4.69 4.55
C HIS A 122 11.98 3.76 5.08
N THR A 123 10.74 4.27 5.21
CA THR A 123 9.59 3.51 5.72
C THR A 123 9.36 2.18 4.98
N SER A 124 9.65 2.13 3.67
CA SER A 124 9.61 0.90 2.86
C SER A 124 10.55 -0.22 3.30
N ARG A 125 11.55 0.07 4.12
CA ARG A 125 12.48 -0.89 4.73
C ARG A 125 12.22 -1.11 6.22
N TYR A 126 11.23 -0.43 6.80
CA TYR A 126 10.86 -0.60 8.19
C TYR A 126 10.11 -1.93 8.36
N THR A 127 10.56 -2.74 9.31
CA THR A 127 9.98 -4.08 9.58
C THR A 127 9.39 -4.19 10.98
N GLY A 128 9.47 -3.13 11.79
CA GLY A 128 8.91 -3.04 13.14
C GLY A 128 9.83 -2.34 14.13
N GLY A 129 9.25 -1.84 15.22
CA GLY A 129 9.91 -1.00 16.21
C GLY A 129 10.88 -1.73 17.14
N LYS A 130 10.78 -3.06 17.27
CA LYS A 130 11.52 -3.87 18.26
C LYS A 130 13.04 -3.68 18.21
N VAL A 131 13.61 -3.50 17.01
CA VAL A 131 15.07 -3.29 16.84
C VAL A 131 15.55 -1.93 17.36
N PHE A 132 14.63 -1.03 17.70
CA PHE A 132 14.88 0.30 18.20
C PHE A 132 14.59 0.46 19.71
N ALA A 133 14.30 -0.63 20.42
CA ALA A 133 14.12 -0.60 21.87
C ALA A 133 15.31 0.07 22.58
N GLY A 134 15.03 0.98 23.51
CA GLY A 134 16.02 1.79 24.23
C GLY A 134 16.75 2.86 23.40
N LYS A 135 16.51 2.95 22.09
CA LYS A 135 17.16 3.94 21.21
C LYS A 135 16.36 5.25 21.18
N ARG A 136 17.06 6.33 20.84
CA ARG A 136 16.44 7.62 20.50
C ARG A 136 16.23 7.66 19.00
N VAL A 137 14.99 7.80 18.56
CA VAL A 137 14.60 7.68 17.15
C VAL A 137 13.98 8.98 16.66
N VAL A 138 14.42 9.40 15.47
CA VAL A 138 13.84 10.54 14.75
C VAL A 138 13.11 10.02 13.52
N VAL A 139 11.83 10.37 13.40
CA VAL A 139 10.98 10.05 12.24
C VAL A 139 10.79 11.32 11.42
N ILE A 140 11.14 11.26 10.14
CA ILE A 140 11.06 12.42 9.24
C ILE A 140 9.83 12.28 8.35
N GLY A 141 8.87 13.18 8.53
CA GLY A 141 7.60 13.20 7.80
C GLY A 141 6.39 12.88 8.69
N SER A 142 5.29 13.62 8.46
CA SER A 142 4.05 13.59 9.23
C SER A 142 2.85 13.17 8.36
N ASN A 143 3.05 12.14 7.54
CA ASN A 143 1.97 11.44 6.83
C ASN A 143 1.60 10.15 7.61
N ASN A 144 0.56 9.42 7.20
CA ASN A 144 0.03 8.25 7.91
C ASN A 144 1.13 7.28 8.38
N SER A 145 2.01 6.85 7.48
CA SER A 145 3.12 5.94 7.83
C SER A 145 4.07 6.50 8.90
N GLY A 146 4.26 7.82 8.94
CA GLY A 146 5.08 8.46 9.96
C GLY A 146 4.44 8.36 11.35
N PHE A 147 3.12 8.55 11.44
CA PHE A 147 2.37 8.39 12.68
C PHE A 147 2.35 6.93 13.14
N ASP A 148 2.05 5.98 12.24
CA ASP A 148 2.05 4.55 12.57
C ASP A 148 3.41 4.06 13.09
N ILE A 149 4.49 4.51 12.44
CA ILE A 149 5.86 4.16 12.87
C ILE A 149 6.20 4.81 14.21
N CYS A 150 5.79 6.06 14.45
CA CYS A 150 6.00 6.69 15.75
C CYS A 150 5.31 5.92 16.88
N GLN A 151 4.07 5.47 16.64
CA GLN A 151 3.33 4.66 17.58
C GLN A 151 4.02 3.30 17.82
N ASP A 152 4.34 2.55 16.76
CA ASP A 152 5.04 1.25 16.88
C ASP A 152 6.39 1.39 17.59
N LEU A 153 7.17 2.45 17.30
CA LEU A 153 8.44 2.71 18.01
C LEU A 153 8.23 2.93 19.51
N TRP A 154 7.21 3.70 19.88
CA TRP A 154 6.89 3.95 21.29
C TRP A 154 6.45 2.65 21.97
N GLU A 155 5.54 1.89 21.36
CA GLU A 155 4.99 0.64 21.92
C GLU A 155 6.06 -0.43 22.08
N GLN A 156 7.06 -0.45 21.19
CA GLN A 156 8.18 -1.38 21.23
C GLN A 156 9.33 -0.91 22.14
N GLY A 157 9.13 0.17 22.90
CA GLY A 157 10.06 0.59 23.96
C GLY A 157 11.25 1.41 23.49
N ALA A 158 11.13 2.17 22.39
CA ALA A 158 12.14 3.18 22.06
C ALA A 158 12.31 4.17 23.23
N GLY A 159 13.55 4.53 23.54
CA GLY A 159 13.85 5.45 24.65
C GLY A 159 13.33 6.87 24.41
N SER A 160 13.23 7.29 23.14
CA SER A 160 12.49 8.49 22.75
C SER A 160 12.10 8.42 21.27
N VAL A 161 10.97 9.03 20.93
CA VAL A 161 10.50 9.17 19.54
C VAL A 161 10.25 10.64 19.25
N THR A 162 10.87 11.17 18.20
CA THR A 162 10.69 12.58 17.77
C THR A 162 10.30 12.62 16.31
N MET A 163 9.15 13.21 16.00
CA MET A 163 8.72 13.44 14.62
C MET A 163 9.17 14.82 14.15
N ILE A 164 9.79 14.88 12.97
CA ILE A 164 10.11 16.12 12.26
C ILE A 164 9.08 16.33 11.17
N GLN A 165 8.37 17.45 11.29
CA GLN A 165 7.31 17.87 10.39
C GLN A 165 7.72 19.18 9.71
N ARG A 166 7.60 19.22 8.37
CA ARG A 166 7.95 20.42 7.59
C ARG A 166 6.81 21.43 7.53
N THR A 167 5.58 20.94 7.38
CA THR A 167 4.36 21.73 7.19
C THR A 167 3.25 21.17 8.06
N GLY A 168 2.31 22.01 8.51
CA GLY A 168 1.14 21.58 9.28
C GLY A 168 0.42 20.38 8.66
N SER A 169 0.02 19.42 9.50
CA SER A 169 -0.72 18.21 9.14
C SER A 169 -2.01 18.26 9.95
N MET A 170 -3.15 18.10 9.29
CA MET A 170 -4.41 17.91 9.98
C MET A 170 -4.45 16.48 10.53
N ILE A 171 -4.73 16.35 11.81
CA ILE A 171 -4.89 15.04 12.47
C ILE A 171 -6.36 14.93 12.85
N VAL A 172 -6.99 13.85 12.40
CA VAL A 172 -8.41 13.57 12.66
C VAL A 172 -8.49 12.19 13.30
N SER A 173 -9.23 12.06 14.41
CA SER A 173 -9.46 10.76 15.03
C SER A 173 -10.38 9.91 14.17
N SER A 174 -10.24 8.58 14.24
CA SER A 174 -11.18 7.64 13.62
C SER A 174 -12.62 7.96 14.02
N ASP A 175 -12.88 8.24 15.30
CA ASP A 175 -14.22 8.63 15.78
C ASP A 175 -14.77 9.88 15.09
N SER A 176 -13.91 10.88 14.82
CA SER A 176 -14.32 12.10 14.12
C SER A 176 -14.60 11.84 12.64
N VAL A 177 -13.82 10.96 11.99
CA VAL A 177 -14.10 10.51 10.63
C VAL A 177 -15.44 9.77 10.57
N LEU A 178 -15.68 8.85 11.51
CA LEU A 178 -16.94 8.11 11.59
C LEU A 178 -18.13 9.06 11.83
N LYS A 179 -18.00 10.03 12.74
CA LYS A 179 -19.09 10.92 13.12
C LYS A 179 -19.38 12.01 12.09
N TYR A 180 -18.36 12.58 11.46
CA TYR A 180 -18.49 13.80 10.65
C TYR A 180 -18.04 13.66 9.19
N GLY A 181 -17.32 12.61 8.83
CA GLY A 181 -16.82 12.41 7.46
C GLY A 181 -17.64 11.44 6.64
N LEU A 182 -18.22 10.42 7.28
CA LEU A 182 -18.85 9.29 6.60
C LEU A 182 -20.09 9.65 5.76
N PHE A 183 -20.91 10.60 6.20
CA PHE A 183 -22.12 10.96 5.45
C PHE A 183 -21.84 11.64 4.09
N LEU A 184 -20.61 12.15 3.88
CA LEU A 184 -20.25 12.90 2.68
C LEU A 184 -20.01 12.02 1.45
N PHE A 185 -19.81 10.72 1.63
CA PHE A 185 -19.39 9.80 0.56
C PHE A 185 -20.24 8.53 0.51
N ASN A 186 -21.42 8.56 1.13
CA ASN A 186 -22.27 7.39 1.21
C ASN A 186 -23.17 7.31 -0.04
N GLU A 187 -23.05 6.25 -0.83
CA GLU A 187 -23.99 5.93 -1.91
C GLU A 187 -25.22 5.13 -1.42
N ASP A 188 -25.24 4.67 -0.15
CA ASP A 188 -26.36 3.88 0.42
C ASP A 188 -26.84 4.42 1.79
N PRO A 189 -28.11 4.87 1.93
CA PRO A 189 -28.65 5.48 3.16
C PRO A 189 -28.78 4.53 4.38
N GLN A 190 -28.35 3.27 4.30
CA GLN A 190 -28.59 2.26 5.35
C GLN A 190 -27.71 2.37 6.61
N TYR A 191 -26.71 3.24 6.64
CA TYR A 191 -25.81 3.44 7.79
C TYR A 191 -26.13 4.67 8.65
N HIS A 192 -27.39 5.10 8.67
CA HIS A 192 -27.87 6.01 9.71
C HIS A 192 -28.16 5.20 10.98
N HIS A 193 -27.21 5.18 11.92
CA HIS A 193 -27.52 4.86 13.30
C HIS A 193 -28.05 6.12 13.98
N GLU A 194 -29.25 6.00 14.57
CA GLU A 194 -29.87 6.97 15.48
C GLU A 194 -28.97 7.33 16.68
#